data_AF-A0A8B6DK69-F1
#
_entry.id   AF-A0A8B6DK69-F1
#
_cell.length_a   1.000
_cell.length_b   1.000
_cell.length_c   1.000
_cell.angle_alpha   90.00
_cell.angle_beta   90.00
_cell.angle_gamma   90.00
#
_symmetry.space_group_name_H-M   'P 1'
#
loop_
_entity.id
_entity.type
_entity.pdbx_description
1 polymer ?
#
loop_
_entity_poly.entity_id
_entity_poly.type
_entity_poly.pdbx_seq_one_letter_code
_entity_poly.pdbx_strand_id
1 'polypeptide(L)'
;MGERTETWRYEYLLNLRKRTANKLRSGRIQCKTPAKVCDIVLIRKTLPRGSWKIGRICQLVVSRDGQIRSGKVMLPNKKTLNRALNMLYPIECEELNEGLTNSDTEKDTELINDNTSTTRERSQRQAARTAMKKIQEQLES
;
A
#
# COMPACT_ATOMS: atom_id res chain seq x y z
N MET A 1 -1.73 25.70 -34.03
CA MET A 1 -2.81 25.41 -33.07
C MET A 1 -2.75 23.94 -32.62
N GLY A 2 -1.58 23.47 -32.16
CA GLY A 2 -1.36 22.06 -31.75
C GLY A 2 -0.33 21.86 -30.63
N GLU A 3 0.21 22.94 -30.06
CA GLU A 3 1.34 22.87 -29.11
C GLU A 3 0.92 22.36 -27.72
N ARG A 4 -0.32 22.61 -27.29
CA ARG A 4 -0.78 22.20 -25.95
C ARG A 4 -0.91 20.68 -25.78
N THR A 5 -1.30 19.94 -26.82
CA THR A 5 -1.42 18.48 -26.77
C THR A 5 -0.05 17.79 -26.82
N GLU A 6 0.91 18.40 -27.53
CA GLU A 6 2.28 17.92 -27.64
C GLU A 6 3.01 18.02 -26.30
N THR A 7 2.90 19.15 -25.60
CA THR A 7 3.51 19.33 -24.26
C THR A 7 2.95 18.33 -23.25
N TRP A 8 1.62 18.17 -23.20
CA TRP A 8 1.01 17.20 -22.29
C TRP A 8 1.44 15.76 -22.62
N ARG A 9 1.49 15.40 -23.90
CA ARG A 9 1.94 14.08 -24.35
C ARG A 9 3.38 13.82 -23.94
N TYR A 10 4.26 14.79 -24.15
CA TYR A 10 5.67 14.70 -23.76
C TYR A 10 5.83 14.53 -22.24
N GLU A 11 5.17 15.37 -21.44
CA GLU A 11 5.23 15.29 -19.98
C GLU A 11 4.64 13.99 -19.45
N TYR A 12 3.52 13.53 -20.01
CA TYR A 12 2.90 12.26 -19.65
C TYR A 12 3.85 11.08 -19.92
N LEU A 13 4.44 11.01 -21.12
CA LEU A 13 5.38 9.95 -21.48
C LEU A 13 6.66 10.02 -20.64
N LEU A 14 7.15 11.22 -20.33
CA LEU A 14 8.31 11.42 -19.46
C LEU A 14 8.02 10.93 -18.04
N ASN A 15 6.86 11.28 -17.48
CA ASN A 15 6.42 10.82 -16.17
C ASN A 15 6.22 9.30 -16.13
N LEU A 16 5.63 8.72 -17.18
CA LEU A 16 5.49 7.27 -17.31
C LEU A 16 6.86 6.59 -17.32
N ARG A 17 7.82 7.08 -18.12
CA ARG A 17 9.20 6.56 -18.14
C ARG A 17 9.86 6.66 -16.77
N LYS A 18 9.76 7.80 -16.08
CA LYS A 18 10.30 7.99 -14.73
C LYS A 18 9.75 6.96 -13.74
N ARG A 19 8.44 6.69 -13.78
CA ARG A 19 7.78 5.66 -12.94
C ARG A 19 8.28 4.26 -13.24
N THR A 20 8.36 3.88 -14.53
CA THR A 20 8.84 2.55 -14.94
C THR A 20 10.31 2.34 -14.62
N ALA A 21 11.17 3.35 -14.86
CA ALA A 21 12.61 3.27 -14.60
C ALA A 21 12.93 3.06 -13.10
N ASN A 22 12.17 3.70 -12.21
CA ASN A 22 12.36 3.53 -10.76
C ASN A 22 12.02 2.09 -10.32
N LYS A 23 11.02 1.46 -10.95
CA LYS A 23 10.62 0.07 -10.68
C LYS A 23 11.58 -0.97 -11.30
N LEU A 24 12.16 -0.66 -12.47
CA LEU A 24 13.04 -1.57 -13.24
C LEU A 24 14.53 -1.50 -12.84
N ARG A 25 14.91 -0.69 -11.85
CA ARG A 25 16.31 -0.68 -11.35
C ARG A 25 16.82 -2.06 -10.89
N SER A 26 15.91 -3.01 -10.64
CA SER A 26 16.24 -4.43 -10.49
C SER A 26 16.21 -5.12 -11.86
N GLY A 27 17.26 -5.88 -12.20
CA GLY A 27 17.34 -6.67 -13.45
C GLY A 27 16.19 -7.67 -13.67
N ARG A 28 15.30 -7.84 -12.69
CA ARG A 28 14.00 -8.50 -12.85
C ARG A 28 12.90 -7.62 -12.26
N ILE A 29 11.79 -7.47 -13.00
CA ILE A 29 10.56 -6.90 -12.48
C ILE A 29 10.01 -7.85 -11.41
N GLN A 30 10.22 -7.49 -10.15
CA GLN A 30 9.66 -8.20 -9.01
C GLN A 30 8.66 -7.29 -8.31
N CYS A 31 7.46 -7.81 -8.06
CA CYS A 31 6.53 -7.19 -7.14
C CYS A 31 7.14 -7.31 -5.74
N LYS A 32 7.68 -6.21 -5.21
CA LYS A 32 8.30 -6.18 -3.86
C LYS A 32 7.25 -6.25 -2.75
N THR A 33 6.02 -5.85 -3.04
CA THR A 33 4.92 -5.89 -2.09
C THR A 33 4.35 -7.31 -2.02
N PRO A 34 4.23 -7.91 -0.81
CA PRO A 34 3.57 -9.19 -0.65
C PRO A 34 2.09 -9.05 -1.03
N ALA A 35 1.51 -10.12 -1.58
CA ALA A 35 0.08 -10.15 -1.86
C ALA A 35 -0.71 -10.03 -0.56
N LYS A 36 -1.76 -9.20 -0.57
CA LYS A 36 -2.68 -9.00 0.55
C LYS A 36 -4.07 -9.53 0.20
N VAL A 37 -4.86 -9.75 1.24
CA VAL A 37 -6.31 -9.99 1.07
C VAL A 37 -6.94 -8.70 0.54
N CYS A 38 -7.97 -8.84 -0.30
CA CYS A 38 -8.64 -7.76 -1.04
C CYS A 38 -7.87 -7.16 -2.22
N ASP A 39 -6.62 -7.57 -2.47
CA ASP A 39 -5.89 -7.13 -3.67
C ASP A 39 -6.60 -7.55 -4.96
N ILE A 40 -6.63 -6.65 -5.93
CA ILE A 40 -7.12 -6.91 -7.29
C ILE A 40 -5.96 -7.44 -8.14
N VAL A 41 -6.18 -8.62 -8.72
CA VAL A 41 -5.17 -9.34 -9.50
C VAL A 41 -5.72 -9.84 -10.83
N LEU A 42 -4.86 -9.91 -11.83
CA LEU A 42 -5.06 -10.63 -13.08
C LEU A 42 -4.65 -12.09 -12.92
N ILE A 43 -5.51 -12.99 -13.38
CA ILE A 43 -5.29 -14.43 -13.36
C ILE A 43 -4.75 -14.85 -14.73
N ARG A 44 -3.49 -15.30 -14.75
CA ARG A 44 -2.85 -15.79 -15.97
C ARG A 44 -3.58 -17.00 -16.54
N LYS A 45 -3.79 -16.97 -17.86
CA LYS A 45 -4.30 -18.06 -18.68
C LYS A 45 -3.44 -18.23 -19.93
N THR A 46 -3.74 -19.26 -20.71
CA THR A 46 -3.11 -19.53 -22.02
C THR A 46 -3.38 -18.43 -23.05
N LEU A 47 -4.47 -17.66 -22.87
CA LEU A 47 -4.81 -16.53 -23.74
C LEU A 47 -3.83 -15.36 -23.59
N PRO A 48 -3.78 -14.44 -24.57
CA PRO A 48 -3.02 -13.20 -24.45
C PRO A 48 -3.41 -12.42 -23.19
N ARG A 49 -2.48 -11.60 -22.69
CA ARG A 49 -2.64 -10.85 -21.43
C ARG A 49 -3.92 -10.01 -21.38
N GLY A 50 -4.33 -9.43 -22.50
CA GLY A 50 -5.56 -8.63 -22.61
C GLY A 50 -6.85 -9.42 -22.32
N SER A 51 -6.81 -10.75 -22.39
CA SER A 51 -7.96 -11.62 -22.12
C SER A 51 -7.85 -12.34 -20.78
N TRP A 52 -6.88 -11.98 -19.94
CA TRP A 52 -6.78 -12.53 -18.59
C TRP A 52 -7.92 -12.03 -17.72
N LYS A 53 -8.46 -12.94 -16.90
CA LYS A 53 -9.58 -12.58 -16.02
C LYS A 53 -9.06 -11.81 -14.83
N ILE A 54 -9.75 -10.72 -14.49
CA ILE A 54 -9.54 -10.00 -13.24
C ILE A 54 -10.27 -10.69 -12.09
N GLY A 55 -9.74 -10.59 -10.89
CA GLY A 55 -10.38 -11.08 -9.69
C GLY A 55 -9.79 -10.47 -8.44
N ARG A 56 -10.47 -10.65 -7.31
CA ARG A 56 -10.04 -10.17 -5.99
C ARG A 56 -9.54 -11.31 -5.14
N ILE A 57 -8.40 -11.17 -4.47
CA ILE A 57 -7.94 -12.16 -3.50
C ILE A 57 -8.87 -12.13 -2.28
N CYS A 58 -9.54 -13.24 -1.99
CA CYS A 58 -10.37 -13.37 -0.79
C CYS A 58 -9.62 -14.04 0.37
N GLN A 59 -8.69 -14.94 0.06
CA GLN A 59 -7.93 -15.65 1.09
C GLN A 59 -6.55 -16.03 0.55
N LEU A 60 -5.53 -15.93 1.38
CA LEU A 60 -4.18 -16.42 1.11
C LEU A 60 -3.97 -17.75 1.83
N VAL A 61 -3.44 -18.74 1.11
CA VAL A 61 -3.16 -20.07 1.66
C VAL A 61 -1.69 -20.12 2.04
N VAL A 62 -1.45 -20.18 3.34
CA VAL A 62 -0.12 -20.27 3.93
C VAL A 62 0.26 -21.74 4.08
N SER A 63 1.46 -22.09 3.66
CA SER A 63 2.01 -23.42 3.84
C SER A 63 2.54 -23.62 5.26
N ARG A 64 2.95 -24.83 5.63
CA ARG A 64 3.53 -25.14 6.95
C ARG A 64 4.77 -24.28 7.24
N ASP A 65 5.54 -23.95 6.21
CA ASP A 65 6.75 -23.13 6.30
C ASP A 65 6.48 -21.62 6.49
N GLY A 66 5.22 -21.21 6.67
CA GLY A 66 4.83 -19.80 6.74
C GLY A 66 4.81 -19.06 5.38
N GLN A 67 5.20 -19.74 4.30
CA GLN A 67 5.24 -19.16 2.96
C GLN A 67 3.90 -19.25 2.24
N ILE A 68 3.52 -18.17 1.57
CA ILE A 68 2.30 -18.10 0.77
C ILE A 68 2.62 -18.62 -0.64
N ARG A 69 1.92 -19.67 -1.08
CA ARG A 69 2.13 -20.28 -2.42
C ARG A 69 0.88 -20.23 -3.30
N SER A 70 -0.30 -20.09 -2.70
CA SER A 70 -1.58 -19.99 -3.42
C SER A 70 -2.55 -19.03 -2.76
N GLY A 71 -3.49 -18.50 -3.53
CA GLY A 71 -4.58 -17.66 -3.07
C GLY A 71 -5.92 -18.08 -3.68
N LYS A 72 -6.99 -17.94 -2.90
CA LYS A 72 -8.36 -18.01 -3.40
C LYS A 72 -8.75 -16.66 -3.97
N VAL A 73 -9.08 -16.64 -5.25
CA VAL A 73 -9.46 -15.44 -5.98
C VAL A 73 -10.93 -15.52 -6.36
N MET A 74 -11.71 -14.50 -6.00
CA MET A 74 -13.09 -14.34 -6.41
C MET A 74 -13.16 -13.58 -7.72
N LEU A 75 -13.80 -14.17 -8.72
CA LEU A 75 -14.09 -13.53 -9.99
C LEU A 75 -15.33 -12.61 -9.85
N PRO A 76 -15.56 -11.70 -10.81
CA PRO A 76 -16.77 -10.87 -10.85
C PRO A 76 -18.09 -11.67 -10.85
N ASN A 77 -18.04 -12.91 -11.33
CA ASN A 77 -19.18 -13.84 -11.33
C ASN A 77 -19.40 -14.55 -9.97
N LYS A 78 -18.81 -14.05 -8.88
CA LYS A 78 -18.84 -14.61 -7.52
C LYS A 78 -18.25 -16.03 -7.39
N LYS A 79 -17.65 -16.60 -8.44
CA LYS A 79 -16.96 -17.89 -8.35
C LYS A 79 -15.58 -17.71 -7.77
N THR A 80 -15.23 -18.59 -6.84
CA THR A 80 -13.91 -18.61 -6.21
C THR A 80 -13.02 -19.65 -6.88
N LEU A 81 -11.80 -19.27 -7.24
CA LEU A 81 -10.79 -20.13 -7.84
C LEU A 81 -9.56 -20.19 -6.93
N ASN A 82 -9.04 -21.38 -6.70
CA ASN A 82 -7.71 -21.53 -6.09
C ASN A 82 -6.63 -21.42 -7.18
N ARG A 83 -5.69 -20.50 -7.03
CA ARG A 83 -4.60 -20.29 -7.97
C ARG A 83 -3.29 -20.07 -7.24
N ALA A 84 -2.21 -20.61 -7.81
CA ALA A 84 -0.86 -20.36 -7.32
C ALA A 84 -0.48 -18.88 -7.53
N LEU A 85 0.29 -18.32 -6.60
CA LEU A 85 0.65 -16.90 -6.61
C LEU A 85 1.43 -16.49 -7.87
N ASN A 86 2.22 -17.40 -8.46
CA ASN A 86 2.92 -17.17 -9.72
C ASN A 86 1.99 -16.94 -10.93
N MET A 87 0.70 -17.29 -10.80
CA MET A 87 -0.32 -17.06 -11.82
C MET A 87 -1.18 -15.84 -11.53
N LEU A 88 -0.92 -15.13 -10.41
CA LEU A 88 -1.63 -13.93 -10.00
C LEU A 88 -0.71 -12.72 -10.21
N TYR A 89 -1.18 -11.76 -10.99
CA TYR A 89 -0.43 -10.56 -11.31
C TYR A 89 -1.17 -9.35 -10.74
N PRO A 90 -0.54 -8.54 -9.87
CA PRO A 90 -1.20 -7.38 -9.29
C PRO A 90 -1.52 -6.35 -10.37
N ILE A 91 -2.65 -5.67 -10.19
CA ILE A 91 -2.96 -4.44 -10.92
C ILE A 91 -2.50 -3.28 -10.04
N GLU A 92 -1.93 -2.25 -10.67
CA GLU A 92 -1.47 -1.05 -9.97
C GLU A 92 -2.68 -0.18 -9.55
N CYS A 93 -3.49 -0.70 -8.63
CA CYS A 93 -4.54 0.05 -7.95
C CYS A 93 -4.02 0.41 -6.57
N GLU A 94 -3.92 1.71 -6.29
CA GLU A 94 -3.67 2.20 -4.94
C GLU A 94 -4.97 2.11 -4.15
N GLU A 95 -4.94 1.36 -3.05
CA GLU A 95 -5.96 1.48 -2.02
C GLU A 95 -5.70 2.84 -1.36
N LEU A 96 -6.57 3.82 -1.62
CA LEU A 96 -6.58 5.09 -0.91
C LEU A 96 -6.95 4.79 0.54
N ASN A 97 -5.96 4.44 1.34
CA ASN A 97 -6.09 4.37 2.79
C ASN A 97 -6.13 5.79 3.34
N GLU A 98 -7.20 6.54 3.00
CA GLU A 98 -7.62 7.67 3.80
C GLU A 98 -8.06 7.08 5.14
N GLY A 99 -7.29 7.36 6.20
CA GLY A 99 -7.38 6.66 7.48
C GLY A 99 -8.77 6.72 8.12
N LEU A 100 -9.58 5.68 7.89
CA LEU A 100 -10.72 5.35 8.73
C LEU A 100 -10.19 4.57 9.94
N THR A 101 -9.65 5.29 10.92
CA THR A 101 -9.53 4.77 12.28
C THR A 101 -10.93 4.69 12.88
N ASN A 102 -11.65 3.61 12.59
CA ASN A 102 -12.89 3.29 13.31
C ASN A 102 -12.49 2.75 14.69
N SER A 103 -12.29 3.66 15.63
CA SER A 103 -12.24 3.36 17.06
C SER A 103 -13.66 3.36 17.61
N ASP A 104 -14.47 2.35 17.29
CA ASP A 104 -15.74 2.10 17.98
C ASP A 104 -15.86 0.60 18.22
N THR A 105 -15.37 0.17 19.39
CA THR A 105 -15.83 -1.06 20.01
C THR A 105 -16.12 -0.71 21.47
N GLU A 106 -17.41 -0.77 21.77
CA GLU A 106 -18.06 -0.48 23.04
C GLU A 106 -17.36 -1.17 24.22
N LYS A 107 -17.04 -0.39 25.26
CA LYS A 107 -17.05 -0.83 26.66
C LYS A 107 -17.56 0.31 27.54
N ASP A 108 -18.50 -0.07 28.39
CA ASP A 108 -19.35 0.75 29.24
C ASP A 108 -18.61 1.64 30.26
N THR A 109 -19.26 2.79 30.53
CA THR A 109 -19.41 3.51 31.80
C THR A 109 -18.22 3.62 32.76
N GLU A 110 -17.67 4.84 32.92
CA GLU A 110 -17.92 5.73 34.07
C GLU A 110 -16.99 6.97 33.99
N LEU A 111 -17.60 8.13 34.24
CA LEU A 111 -16.96 9.44 34.21
C LEU A 111 -16.19 9.70 35.51
N ILE A 112 -14.87 9.87 35.46
CA ILE A 112 -14.17 10.74 36.40
C ILE A 112 -13.20 11.65 35.64
N ASN A 113 -13.54 12.92 35.73
CA ASN A 113 -12.84 14.10 35.28
C ASN A 113 -11.53 14.27 36.05
N ASP A 114 -10.39 14.33 35.37
CA ASP A 114 -9.19 14.98 35.90
C ASP A 114 -8.39 15.65 34.78
N ASN A 115 -8.25 16.96 34.94
CA ASN A 115 -7.55 17.88 34.05
C ASN A 115 -6.06 17.54 33.97
N THR A 116 -5.64 16.77 32.97
CA THR A 116 -4.29 16.88 32.41
C THR A 116 -4.38 16.85 30.88
N SER A 117 -3.97 17.95 30.26
CA SER A 117 -3.87 18.11 28.82
C SER A 117 -2.72 17.28 28.26
N THR A 118 -2.88 15.95 28.19
CA THR A 118 -2.03 15.11 27.31
C THR A 118 -2.45 15.32 25.86
N THR A 119 -1.94 16.41 25.28
CA THR A 119 -1.80 16.54 23.83
C THR A 119 -1.03 15.31 23.36
N ARG A 120 -1.64 14.50 22.48
CA ARG A 120 -0.97 13.36 21.84
C ARG A 120 0.31 13.86 21.20
N GLU A 121 1.46 13.56 21.83
CA GLU A 121 2.75 14.07 21.41
C GLU A 121 3.05 13.59 19.99
N ARG A 122 2.97 14.52 19.03
CA ARG A 122 3.51 14.33 17.70
C ARG A 122 4.98 13.98 17.84
N SER A 123 5.43 12.84 17.30
CA SER A 123 6.81 12.36 17.46
C SER A 123 7.80 13.49 17.11
N GLN A 124 8.53 13.98 18.10
CA GLN A 124 9.50 15.04 17.86
C GLN A 124 10.61 14.52 16.94
N ARG A 125 10.91 15.27 15.87
CA ARG A 125 12.06 14.98 15.00
C ARG A 125 13.34 15.08 15.82
N GLN A 126 14.33 14.24 15.50
CA GLN A 126 15.63 14.20 16.21
C GLN A 126 16.29 15.59 16.31
N ALA A 127 16.19 16.41 15.25
CA ALA A 127 16.72 17.78 15.24
C ALA A 127 16.10 18.68 16.34
N ALA A 128 14.80 18.54 16.63
CA ALA A 128 14.14 19.32 17.67
C ALA A 128 14.64 18.92 19.07
N ARG A 129 14.82 17.61 19.31
CA ARG A 129 15.38 17.09 20.57
C ARG A 129 16.81 17.57 20.80
N THR A 130 17.63 17.54 19.76
CA THR A 130 19.02 18.04 19.82
C THR A 130 19.07 19.54 20.10
N ALA A 131 18.20 20.34 19.45
CA ALA A 131 18.12 21.77 19.68
C ALA A 131 17.71 22.11 21.12
N MET A 132 16.68 21.42 21.65
CA MET A 132 16.25 21.60 23.04
C MET A 132 17.35 21.24 24.03
N LYS A 133 18.06 20.12 23.81
CA LYS A 133 19.18 19.73 24.67
C LYS A 133 20.30 20.77 24.66
N LYS A 134 20.60 21.36 23.50
CA LYS A 134 21.63 22.40 23.36
C LYS A 134 21.23 23.70 24.06
N ILE A 135 19.94 24.06 24.05
CA ILE A 135 19.42 25.22 24.79
C ILE A 135 19.54 24.99 26.30
N GLN A 136 19.24 23.79 26.78
CA GLN A 136 19.38 23.42 28.20
C GLN A 136 20.84 23.57 28.67
N GLU A 137 21.78 23.04 27.90
CA GLU A 137 23.21 23.07 28.20
C GLU A 137 23.79 24.51 28.23
N GLN A 138 23.21 25.42 27.44
CA GLN A 138 23.56 26.85 27.44
C GLN A 138 22.99 27.62 28.63
N LEU A 139 21.93 27.12 29.26
CA LEU A 139 21.34 27.72 30.47
C LEU A 139 22.03 27.26 31.76
N GLU A 140 22.71 26.11 31.70
CA GLU A 140 23.45 25.50 32.82
C GLU A 140 24.94 25.88 32.83
N SER A 141 25.40 26.71 31.88
CA SER A 141 26.75 27.33 31.83
C SER A 141 26.69 28.82 32.13
#